data_AF-K7G112-F1
#
_entry.id   AF-K7G112-F1
#
_cell.length_a   1.000
_cell.length_b   1.000
_cell.length_c   1.000
_cell.angle_alpha   90.00
_cell.angle_beta   90.00
_cell.angle_gamma   90.00
#
_symmetry.space_group_name_H-M   'P 1'
#
loop_
_entity.id
_entity.type
_entity.pdbx_description
1 polymer ?
#
loop_
_entity_poly.entity_id
_entity_poly.type
_entity_poly.pdbx_seq_one_letter_code
_entity_poly.pdbx_strand_id
1 'polypeptide(L)'
;PHSHFVTVTEFSKKTGDYPSLSATDLQVLALTYQLEAETVGVAHLKTEPEKKVQLSSTIRHPEAPVNIAGFHLPSKVPVCMRRDNPPSRPRAAEDSPEFGAFLYWRNPLPSIEEDLQELLVRGSQGSIPVPATLPPGMDQESAGEEGSDGDSDDGEGWITPDNIKRIQQGMGHCDAPANVQVGCVTTDFAMQNVLLQLGLHVLATNGMLIQQARSYILRCHGCFKTTSDMTRVFCPHCGNKTLKKVAVSLGADGTLHMHFSRNPKVLNTRGLRYSLPTPQGGKHASNPHLSEDQHFPQQRLSRKARQKTNVFDPDYIAGVSPFAENDIYSRAAHLQIRDAALGAGRRRMNPNAATKKFVKKR
;
A
#
# COMPACT_ATOMS: atom_id res chain seq x y z
N PRO A 1 2.45 0.21 -37.05
CA PRO A 1 2.00 -0.84 -36.10
C PRO A 1 3.09 -1.85 -35.70
N HIS A 2 3.42 -2.87 -36.52
CA HIS A 2 4.26 -4.00 -36.05
C HIS A 2 5.70 -3.63 -35.63
N SER A 3 6.29 -2.59 -36.23
CA SER A 3 7.59 -2.03 -35.85
C SER A 3 7.67 -1.70 -34.36
N HIS A 4 6.82 -0.80 -33.88
CA HIS A 4 6.82 -0.31 -32.50
C HIS A 4 6.58 -1.43 -31.47
N PHE A 5 5.72 -2.40 -31.81
CA PHE A 5 5.48 -3.56 -30.95
C PHE A 5 6.73 -4.43 -30.76
N VAL A 6 7.55 -4.61 -31.81
CA VAL A 6 8.84 -5.30 -31.71
C VAL A 6 9.83 -4.45 -30.90
N THR A 7 9.95 -3.15 -31.17
CA THR A 7 10.84 -2.24 -30.42
C THR A 7 10.56 -2.26 -28.93
N VAL A 8 9.29 -2.10 -28.52
CA VAL A 8 8.85 -2.17 -27.12
C VAL A 8 9.10 -3.56 -26.54
N THR A 9 8.79 -4.63 -27.28
CA THR A 9 9.01 -6.01 -26.82
C THR A 9 10.50 -6.30 -26.57
N GLU A 10 11.41 -5.79 -27.39
CA GLU A 10 12.84 -5.90 -27.19
C GLU A 10 13.33 -5.02 -26.03
N PHE A 11 12.80 -3.80 -25.91
CA PHE A 11 13.13 -2.90 -24.81
C PHE A 11 12.76 -3.50 -23.45
N SER A 12 11.53 -4.01 -23.28
CA SER A 12 11.08 -4.69 -22.06
C SER A 12 11.88 -5.96 -21.71
N LYS A 13 12.52 -6.60 -22.70
CA LYS A 13 13.48 -7.69 -22.48
C LYS A 13 14.84 -7.18 -22.02
N LYS A 14 15.26 -5.98 -22.44
CA LYS A 14 16.48 -5.30 -21.98
C LYS A 14 16.34 -4.71 -20.58
N THR A 15 15.14 -4.24 -20.18
CA THR A 15 14.85 -3.82 -18.78
C THR A 15 14.74 -5.03 -17.85
N GLY A 16 14.11 -6.11 -18.31
CA GLY A 16 13.86 -7.33 -17.55
C GLY A 16 12.41 -7.51 -17.08
N ASP A 17 11.49 -6.60 -17.46
CA ASP A 17 10.08 -6.62 -17.04
C ASP A 17 9.15 -7.40 -18.01
N TYR A 18 9.65 -7.78 -19.19
CA TYR A 18 8.92 -8.65 -20.12
C TYR A 18 8.23 -9.89 -19.48
N PRO A 19 8.83 -10.69 -18.58
CA PRO A 19 8.17 -11.86 -17.97
C PRO A 19 7.05 -11.52 -16.96
N SER A 20 6.81 -10.23 -16.68
CA SER A 20 5.68 -9.75 -15.88
C SER A 20 4.59 -9.05 -16.70
N LEU A 21 4.91 -8.60 -17.92
CA LEU A 21 3.97 -7.92 -18.81
C LEU A 21 3.13 -8.93 -19.59
N SER A 22 1.84 -8.65 -19.73
CA SER A 22 0.92 -9.40 -20.57
C SER A 22 0.92 -8.90 -22.03
N ALA A 23 0.26 -9.64 -22.92
CA ALA A 23 0.14 -9.27 -24.33
C ALA A 23 -0.62 -7.94 -24.53
N THR A 24 -1.61 -7.64 -23.67
CA THR A 24 -2.34 -6.36 -23.69
C THR A 24 -1.47 -5.20 -23.20
N ASP A 25 -0.61 -5.43 -22.21
CA ASP A 25 0.27 -4.37 -21.68
C ASP A 25 1.30 -3.97 -22.74
N LEU A 26 1.88 -4.95 -23.46
CA LEU A 26 2.76 -4.70 -24.61
C LEU A 26 2.05 -3.98 -25.76
N GLN A 27 0.74 -4.19 -25.95
CA GLN A 27 -0.06 -3.45 -26.94
C GLN A 27 -0.29 -1.99 -26.51
N VAL A 28 -0.59 -1.75 -25.22
CA VAL A 28 -0.74 -0.38 -24.68
C VAL A 28 0.58 0.39 -24.78
N LEU A 29 1.69 -0.22 -24.36
CA LEU A 29 3.04 0.37 -24.46
C LEU A 29 3.44 0.67 -25.92
N ALA A 30 3.07 -0.20 -26.87
CA ALA A 30 3.31 0.03 -28.30
C ALA A 30 2.42 1.14 -28.88
N LEU A 31 1.17 1.26 -28.42
CA LEU A 31 0.26 2.34 -28.81
C LEU A 31 0.75 3.69 -28.30
N THR A 32 1.20 3.79 -27.05
CA THR A 32 1.76 5.03 -26.51
C THR A 32 3.04 5.46 -27.22
N TYR A 33 3.92 4.50 -27.55
CA TYR A 33 5.09 4.78 -28.37
C TYR A 33 4.71 5.29 -29.77
N GLN A 34 3.68 4.70 -30.40
CA GLN A 34 3.22 5.14 -31.72
C GLN A 34 2.65 6.57 -31.67
N LEU A 35 1.81 6.89 -30.68
CA LEU A 35 1.22 8.23 -30.53
C LEU A 35 2.29 9.29 -30.28
N GLU A 36 3.25 9.03 -29.38
CA GLU A 36 4.38 9.95 -29.13
C GLU A 36 5.21 10.20 -30.40
N ALA A 37 5.44 9.15 -31.20
CA ALA A 37 6.15 9.24 -32.47
C ALA A 37 5.38 10.01 -33.56
N GLU A 38 4.05 10.07 -33.47
CA GLU A 38 3.17 10.83 -34.37
C GLU A 38 3.00 12.30 -33.96
N THR A 39 3.06 12.63 -32.67
CA THR A 39 2.83 14.01 -32.16
C THR A 39 4.10 14.81 -31.86
N VAL A 40 5.08 14.20 -31.18
CA VAL A 40 6.32 14.87 -30.71
C VAL A 40 7.55 14.37 -31.46
N GLY A 41 7.52 13.11 -31.90
CA GLY A 41 8.60 12.48 -32.65
C GLY A 41 9.65 11.80 -31.76
N VAL A 42 10.32 10.80 -32.33
CA VAL A 42 11.14 9.82 -31.59
C VAL A 42 12.49 10.34 -31.06
N ALA A 43 12.84 11.59 -31.29
CA ALA A 43 14.19 12.11 -31.03
C ALA A 43 14.59 12.15 -29.53
N HIS A 44 13.60 12.17 -28.63
CA HIS A 44 13.81 12.15 -27.17
C HIS A 44 13.73 10.74 -26.56
N LEU A 45 13.29 9.73 -27.34
CA LEU A 45 13.01 8.39 -26.84
C LEU A 45 14.27 7.52 -26.82
N LYS A 46 14.46 6.79 -25.72
CA LYS A 46 15.65 5.95 -25.51
C LYS A 46 15.49 4.61 -26.24
N THR A 47 16.40 4.29 -27.15
CA THR A 47 16.41 3.01 -27.89
C THR A 47 16.98 1.84 -27.09
N GLU A 48 17.78 2.11 -26.07
CA GLU A 48 18.25 1.14 -25.08
C GLU A 48 18.11 1.68 -23.65
N PRO A 49 17.74 0.85 -22.66
CA PRO A 49 17.61 1.29 -21.28
C PRO A 49 18.98 1.54 -20.64
N GLU A 50 19.15 2.74 -20.08
CA GLU A 50 20.33 3.10 -19.30
C GLU A 50 20.39 2.29 -18.00
N LYS A 51 21.31 1.32 -17.91
CA LYS A 51 21.49 0.44 -16.73
C LYS A 51 22.19 1.14 -15.54
N LYS A 52 21.77 2.37 -15.23
CA LYS A 52 22.14 3.16 -14.05
C LYS A 52 21.46 2.61 -12.80
N VAL A 53 21.88 1.41 -12.36
CA VAL A 53 21.39 0.76 -11.15
C VAL A 53 22.17 1.26 -9.94
N GLN A 54 21.54 2.06 -9.08
CA GLN A 54 22.13 2.50 -7.81
C GLN A 54 21.70 1.57 -6.67
N LEU A 55 22.62 1.26 -5.76
CA LEU A 55 22.39 0.32 -4.67
C LEU A 55 22.51 1.02 -3.30
N SER A 56 21.36 1.24 -2.66
CA SER A 56 21.30 1.70 -1.27
C SER A 56 21.26 0.51 -0.31
N SER A 57 21.60 0.74 0.96
CA SER A 57 21.50 -0.29 1.99
C SER A 57 20.97 0.26 3.32
N THR A 58 20.04 -0.45 3.94
CA THR A 58 19.36 -0.03 5.17
C THR A 58 19.41 -1.13 6.23
N ILE A 59 19.35 -0.74 7.51
CA ILE A 59 19.24 -1.68 8.65
C ILE A 59 17.75 -2.07 8.89
N ARG A 60 16.81 -1.31 8.31
CA ARG A 60 15.36 -1.55 8.41
C ARG A 60 14.97 -2.89 7.78
N HIS A 61 13.94 -3.53 8.32
CA HIS A 61 13.37 -4.78 7.79
C HIS A 61 12.45 -4.49 6.58
N PRO A 62 12.40 -5.32 5.53
CA PRO A 62 11.59 -5.04 4.33
C PRO A 62 10.07 -5.21 4.54
N GLU A 63 9.65 -5.71 5.71
CA GLU A 63 8.25 -5.70 6.17
C GLU A 63 7.94 -4.55 7.15
N ALA A 64 8.84 -3.56 7.32
CA ALA A 64 8.54 -2.36 8.10
C ALA A 64 7.50 -1.48 7.38
N PRO A 65 6.51 -0.90 8.09
CA PRO A 65 5.44 -0.09 7.51
C PRO A 65 5.94 1.33 7.15
N VAL A 66 6.77 1.41 6.12
CA VAL A 66 7.27 2.67 5.55
C VAL A 66 6.39 3.03 4.36
N ASN A 67 5.94 4.29 4.27
CA ASN A 67 4.94 4.76 3.30
C ASN A 67 3.55 4.08 3.40
N ILE A 68 3.10 3.71 4.60
CA ILE A 68 1.72 3.22 4.82
C ILE A 68 0.95 4.30 5.57
N ALA A 69 -0.13 4.82 4.97
CA ALA A 69 -0.99 5.82 5.60
C ALA A 69 -1.57 5.31 6.93
N GLY A 70 -1.68 6.20 7.92
CA GLY A 70 -2.12 5.85 9.29
C GLY A 70 -1.07 5.12 10.14
N PHE A 71 0.13 4.82 9.62
CA PHE A 71 1.26 4.33 10.41
C PHE A 71 2.26 5.47 10.68
N HIS A 72 2.02 6.25 11.74
CA HIS A 72 3.00 7.21 12.21
C HIS A 72 4.26 6.49 12.74
N LEU A 73 5.42 6.85 12.22
CA LEU A 73 6.74 6.41 12.70
C LEU A 73 7.48 7.65 13.21
N PRO A 74 7.40 8.00 14.51
CA PRO A 74 8.01 9.20 15.04
C PRO A 74 9.51 9.19 14.74
N SER A 75 9.94 10.18 13.96
CA SER A 75 11.35 10.36 13.70
C SER A 75 12.00 10.84 15.00
N LYS A 76 12.97 10.08 15.52
CA LYS A 76 13.80 10.59 16.61
C LYS A 76 14.75 11.63 16.01
N VAL A 77 14.26 12.87 15.93
CA VAL A 77 15.12 14.05 15.80
C VAL A 77 16.19 13.92 16.89
N PRO A 78 17.49 13.93 16.54
CA PRO A 78 18.54 13.88 17.55
C PRO A 78 18.50 15.20 18.31
N VAL A 79 17.90 15.19 19.51
CA VAL A 79 17.87 16.36 20.40
C VAL A 79 19.30 16.83 20.61
N CYS A 80 19.62 17.97 20.01
CA CYS A 80 20.90 18.63 20.22
C CYS A 80 21.03 18.94 21.71
N MET A 81 22.16 18.55 22.31
CA MET A 81 22.43 18.74 23.74
C MET A 81 22.70 20.21 24.08
N ARG A 82 21.65 21.06 23.99
CA ARG A 82 21.65 22.35 24.69
C ARG A 82 21.70 22.07 26.19
N ARG A 83 22.77 22.52 26.82
CA ARG A 83 22.95 22.52 28.28
C ARG A 83 22.22 23.72 28.88
N ASP A 84 20.90 23.72 28.78
CA ASP A 84 20.09 24.69 29.49
C ASP A 84 19.81 24.16 30.91
N ASN A 85 20.03 25.01 31.92
CA ASN A 85 19.95 24.61 33.33
C ASN A 85 18.52 24.18 33.72
N PRO A 86 18.35 23.23 34.67
CA PRO A 86 17.02 22.85 35.13
C PRO A 86 16.31 24.04 35.78
N PRO A 87 15.09 24.42 35.34
CA PRO A 87 14.33 25.47 35.99
C PRO A 87 13.97 25.06 37.43
N SER A 88 13.96 26.03 38.33
CA SER A 88 13.73 25.81 39.76
C SER A 88 12.33 25.28 40.03
N ARG A 89 12.26 24.13 40.70
CA ARG A 89 11.03 23.45 41.12
C ARG A 89 10.17 24.37 42.02
N PRO A 90 8.92 24.73 41.64
CA PRO A 90 7.96 25.34 42.55
C PRO A 90 7.66 24.41 43.72
N ARG A 91 7.25 24.97 44.86
CA ARG A 91 6.93 24.19 46.07
C ARG A 91 5.66 23.36 45.84
N ALA A 92 5.57 22.21 46.52
CA ALA A 92 4.39 21.37 46.46
C ALA A 92 3.17 22.10 47.04
N ALA A 93 2.02 21.91 46.39
CA ALA A 93 0.70 22.29 46.88
C ALA A 93 -0.23 21.08 46.73
N GLU A 94 -0.54 20.48 47.88
CA GLU A 94 -1.67 19.60 48.22
C GLU A 94 -2.35 18.78 47.10
N ASP A 95 -2.16 17.45 47.15
CA ASP A 95 -2.81 16.48 46.27
C ASP A 95 -4.34 16.42 46.49
N SER A 96 -5.14 16.76 45.48
CA SER A 96 -6.59 16.50 45.46
C SER A 96 -6.90 15.13 44.83
N PRO A 97 -7.51 14.18 45.57
CA PRO A 97 -7.62 12.78 45.14
C PRO A 97 -8.79 12.50 44.17
N GLU A 98 -9.11 13.42 43.26
CA GLU A 98 -10.19 13.24 42.27
C GLU A 98 -9.70 12.77 40.89
N PHE A 99 -8.42 12.99 40.55
CA PHE A 99 -7.86 12.62 39.23
C PHE A 99 -7.53 11.11 39.09
N GLY A 100 -8.38 10.25 39.64
CA GLY A 100 -8.22 8.79 39.67
C GLY A 100 -9.51 7.97 39.45
N ALA A 101 -10.65 8.60 39.20
CA ALA A 101 -11.95 7.92 39.08
C ALA A 101 -12.32 7.57 37.62
N PHE A 102 -12.26 6.29 37.25
CA PHE A 102 -12.82 5.76 35.99
C PHE A 102 -14.36 5.77 36.03
N LEU A 103 -14.99 6.90 35.66
CA LEU A 103 -16.46 7.06 35.63
C LEU A 103 -17.00 7.37 34.21
N TYR A 104 -16.60 6.57 33.22
CA TYR A 104 -17.01 6.75 31.82
C TYR A 104 -18.47 6.34 31.50
N TRP A 105 -19.34 6.11 32.50
CA TRP A 105 -20.71 5.64 32.26
C TRP A 105 -21.76 6.29 33.16
N ARG A 106 -22.69 7.00 32.49
CA ARG A 106 -23.98 7.53 32.98
C ARG A 106 -23.96 8.69 33.99
N ASN A 107 -23.90 9.90 33.43
CA ASN A 107 -25.01 10.84 33.67
C ASN A 107 -26.07 10.63 32.57
N PRO A 108 -27.37 10.83 32.83
CA PRO A 108 -28.37 10.93 31.76
C PRO A 108 -28.09 12.20 30.93
N LEU A 109 -28.33 12.13 29.62
CA LEU A 109 -28.28 13.31 28.74
C LEU A 109 -29.42 14.29 29.12
N PRO A 110 -29.19 15.61 29.05
CA PRO A 110 -30.27 16.59 29.18
C PRO A 110 -31.31 16.43 28.06
N SER A 111 -32.53 16.90 28.30
CA SER A 111 -33.62 16.77 27.33
C SER A 111 -33.42 17.73 26.14
N ILE A 112 -33.48 17.20 24.92
CA ILE A 112 -33.30 17.95 23.67
C ILE A 112 -34.62 18.61 23.22
N GLU A 113 -35.70 18.42 24.00
CA GLU A 113 -37.05 18.92 23.70
C GLU A 113 -37.11 20.46 23.59
N GLU A 114 -36.28 21.17 24.36
CA GLU A 114 -36.24 22.64 24.39
C GLU A 114 -35.49 23.21 23.17
N ASP A 115 -34.34 22.64 22.82
CA ASP A 115 -33.56 23.01 21.61
C ASP A 115 -34.39 22.82 20.32
N LEU A 116 -35.19 21.75 20.25
CA LEU A 116 -36.06 21.46 19.11
C LEU A 116 -37.21 22.47 18.98
N GLN A 117 -37.70 23.01 20.09
CA GLN A 117 -38.75 24.04 20.08
C GLN A 117 -38.20 25.40 19.63
N GLU A 118 -36.97 25.79 19.99
CA GLU A 118 -36.36 27.03 19.50
C GLU A 118 -36.15 27.01 17.97
N LEU A 119 -35.70 25.87 17.43
CA LEU A 119 -35.52 25.68 15.99
C LEU A 119 -36.84 25.76 15.20
N LEU A 120 -37.94 25.26 15.76
CA LEU A 120 -39.28 25.34 15.16
C LEU A 120 -39.79 26.79 15.06
N VAL A 121 -39.50 27.63 16.05
CA VAL A 121 -39.86 29.07 16.00
C VAL A 121 -39.05 29.80 14.93
N ARG A 122 -37.75 29.51 14.82
CA ARG A 122 -36.83 30.18 13.88
C ARG A 122 -37.13 29.91 12.41
N GLY A 123 -37.81 28.83 12.06
CA GLY A 123 -38.21 28.50 10.69
C GLY A 123 -39.36 29.35 10.11
N SER A 124 -39.99 30.23 10.91
CA SER A 124 -41.27 30.87 10.56
C SER A 124 -41.19 32.22 9.83
N GLN A 125 -40.01 32.86 9.75
CA GLN A 125 -39.85 34.16 9.09
C GLN A 125 -38.57 34.20 8.24
N GLY A 126 -38.71 34.55 6.96
CA GLY A 126 -37.56 34.71 6.05
C GLY A 126 -37.75 35.87 5.09
N SER A 127 -36.65 36.56 4.79
CA SER A 127 -36.51 37.45 3.63
C SER A 127 -35.01 37.66 3.32
N ILE A 128 -34.71 37.87 2.04
CA ILE A 128 -33.34 38.11 1.51
C ILE A 128 -33.25 39.57 1.03
N PRO A 129 -32.10 40.23 1.20
CA PRO A 129 -31.67 41.26 0.25
C PRO A 129 -30.20 41.12 -0.22
N VAL A 130 -29.95 41.61 -1.45
CA VAL A 130 -28.66 41.73 -2.18
C VAL A 130 -28.80 43.02 -3.04
N PRO A 131 -27.88 44.02 -3.06
CA PRO A 131 -26.59 44.02 -3.80
C PRO A 131 -25.48 44.89 -3.09
N ALA A 132 -24.41 45.52 -3.65
CA ALA A 132 -23.90 45.72 -5.02
C ALA A 132 -22.40 46.16 -5.10
N THR A 133 -21.72 45.82 -6.21
CA THR A 133 -20.74 46.64 -6.99
C THR A 133 -19.36 47.08 -6.40
N LEU A 134 -18.43 47.47 -7.29
CA LEU A 134 -16.96 47.74 -7.20
C LEU A 134 -16.61 49.15 -7.78
N PRO A 135 -15.35 49.65 -7.94
CA PRO A 135 -14.03 49.58 -7.23
C PRO A 135 -13.47 51.05 -6.98
N PRO A 136 -12.21 51.50 -7.27
CA PRO A 136 -10.81 51.02 -7.07
C PRO A 136 -9.83 52.03 -6.32
N GLY A 137 -8.58 51.63 -6.01
CA GLY A 137 -7.42 52.49 -5.62
C GLY A 137 -6.51 51.85 -4.54
N MET A 138 -5.22 51.53 -4.74
CA MET A 138 -3.99 52.38 -4.77
C MET A 138 -3.62 53.03 -3.42
N ASP A 139 -2.42 52.92 -2.81
CA ASP A 139 -1.17 52.13 -3.01
C ASP A 139 -0.36 52.14 -1.68
N GLN A 140 0.46 51.11 -1.35
CA GLN A 140 1.82 51.23 -0.76
C GLN A 140 2.50 49.89 -0.38
N GLU A 141 3.84 49.92 -0.29
CA GLU A 141 4.75 48.81 0.04
C GLU A 141 5.07 48.74 1.54
N SER A 142 5.51 47.57 2.07
CA SER A 142 6.79 47.41 2.77
C SER A 142 7.00 45.98 3.33
N ALA A 143 8.28 45.65 3.57
CA ALA A 143 8.86 44.65 4.48
C ALA A 143 8.06 43.38 4.89
N GLY A 144 8.66 42.20 4.65
CA GLY A 144 8.19 40.94 5.23
C GLY A 144 8.85 40.61 6.57
N GLU A 145 8.13 39.89 7.41
CA GLU A 145 8.66 39.10 8.53
C GLU A 145 8.22 37.64 8.33
N GLU A 146 9.17 36.70 8.28
CA GLU A 146 8.83 35.28 8.30
C GLU A 146 8.41 34.90 9.72
N GLY A 147 7.10 34.94 9.97
CA GLY A 147 6.48 34.35 11.14
C GLY A 147 6.80 32.86 11.20
N SER A 148 7.82 32.51 12.00
CA SER A 148 8.18 31.12 12.31
C SER A 148 7.13 30.52 13.25
N ASP A 149 5.92 30.29 12.75
CA ASP A 149 4.87 29.58 13.45
C ASP A 149 5.37 28.18 13.83
N GLY A 150 5.63 27.99 15.12
CA GLY A 150 5.97 26.71 15.71
C GLY A 150 4.73 25.84 15.82
N ASP A 151 4.21 25.38 14.69
CA ASP A 151 3.07 24.47 14.65
C ASP A 151 3.43 23.14 15.33
N SER A 152 2.52 22.64 16.16
CA SER A 152 2.76 21.44 16.96
C SER A 152 2.64 20.20 16.09
N ASP A 153 3.68 19.35 16.08
CA ASP A 153 3.77 18.08 15.35
C ASP A 153 2.87 16.96 15.94
N ASP A 154 1.66 17.32 16.36
CA ASP A 154 0.60 16.42 16.86
C ASP A 154 -0.32 15.93 15.73
N GLY A 155 -0.21 16.54 14.54
CA GLY A 155 -1.05 16.29 13.36
C GLY A 155 -0.48 15.33 12.30
N GLU A 156 0.83 15.07 12.26
CA GLU A 156 1.42 14.34 11.11
C GLU A 156 1.02 12.84 11.10
N GLY A 157 0.30 12.44 10.05
CA GLY A 157 0.03 11.03 9.72
C GLY A 157 -1.38 10.50 10.03
N TRP A 158 -2.28 11.32 10.58
CA TRP A 158 -3.71 10.96 10.73
C TRP A 158 -4.40 10.74 9.37
N ILE A 159 -5.44 9.90 9.34
CA ILE A 159 -6.34 9.77 8.18
C ILE A 159 -7.62 10.54 8.50
N THR A 160 -7.88 11.60 7.73
CA THR A 160 -9.02 12.52 7.90
C THR A 160 -9.99 12.42 6.69
N PRO A 161 -11.24 12.89 6.82
CA PRO A 161 -12.18 12.95 5.69
C PRO A 161 -11.63 13.72 4.47
N ASP A 162 -10.78 14.71 4.70
CA ASP A 162 -10.20 15.57 3.66
C ASP A 162 -9.02 14.90 2.94
N ASN A 163 -8.23 14.10 3.65
CA ASN A 163 -7.04 13.45 3.10
C ASN A 163 -7.29 12.05 2.53
N ILE A 164 -8.40 11.38 2.87
CA ILE A 164 -8.70 10.01 2.41
C ILE A 164 -8.69 9.87 0.87
N LYS A 165 -9.21 10.86 0.14
CA LYS A 165 -9.20 10.90 -1.33
C LYS A 165 -7.79 11.03 -1.89
N ARG A 166 -6.94 11.86 -1.27
CA ARG A 166 -5.52 12.05 -1.65
C ARG A 166 -4.72 10.76 -1.39
N ILE A 167 -4.95 10.11 -0.26
CA ILE A 167 -4.31 8.83 0.12
C ILE A 167 -4.66 7.70 -0.87
N GLN A 168 -5.93 7.60 -1.28
CA GLN A 168 -6.38 6.61 -2.28
C GLN A 168 -5.71 6.79 -3.66
N GLN A 169 -5.24 8.00 -3.97
CA GLN A 169 -4.58 8.36 -5.23
C GLN A 169 -3.04 8.29 -5.15
N GLY A 170 -2.46 7.94 -3.99
CA GLY A 170 -1.04 8.09 -3.65
C GLY A 170 -0.04 7.17 -4.35
N MET A 171 -0.02 7.14 -5.70
CA MET A 171 1.01 6.47 -6.51
C MET A 171 2.09 7.46 -6.97
N GLY A 172 2.93 7.90 -6.03
CA GLY A 172 4.15 8.68 -6.32
C GLY A 172 4.12 10.13 -5.84
N HIS A 173 5.20 10.85 -6.12
CA HIS A 173 5.25 12.31 -6.07
C HIS A 173 4.84 12.84 -7.46
N CYS A 174 3.90 13.78 -7.47
CA CYS A 174 3.11 14.11 -8.65
C CYS A 174 3.07 15.63 -8.85
N ASP A 175 3.40 16.09 -10.06
CA ASP A 175 3.36 17.51 -10.44
C ASP A 175 2.20 17.83 -11.39
N ALA A 176 1.80 19.11 -11.45
CA ALA A 176 0.83 19.58 -12.43
C ALA A 176 1.40 19.46 -13.86
N PRO A 177 0.65 18.90 -14.84
CA PRO A 177 1.17 18.58 -16.17
C PRO A 177 1.29 19.81 -17.07
N ALA A 178 2.34 20.61 -16.88
CA ALA A 178 2.69 21.67 -17.82
C ALA A 178 3.22 21.06 -19.14
N ASN A 179 2.45 21.21 -20.23
CA ASN A 179 2.83 20.90 -21.62
C ASN A 179 3.07 19.41 -21.98
N VAL A 180 2.36 18.48 -21.35
CA VAL A 180 2.34 17.05 -21.75
C VAL A 180 1.25 16.80 -22.79
N GLN A 181 1.60 16.41 -24.03
CA GLN A 181 0.62 16.07 -25.08
C GLN A 181 0.20 14.60 -25.06
N VAL A 182 1.16 13.69 -24.89
CA VAL A 182 0.93 12.23 -24.82
C VAL A 182 1.39 11.73 -23.45
N GLY A 183 0.64 10.80 -22.87
CA GLY A 183 0.97 10.21 -21.59
C GLY A 183 0.08 9.00 -21.28
N CYS A 184 0.63 8.00 -20.59
CA CYS A 184 -0.09 6.78 -20.27
C CYS A 184 -0.57 6.77 -18.81
N VAL A 185 -1.87 6.55 -18.60
CA VAL A 185 -2.45 6.32 -17.26
C VAL A 185 -2.33 4.84 -16.91
N THR A 186 -1.39 4.49 -16.02
CA THR A 186 -1.19 3.09 -15.58
C THR A 186 -0.96 2.98 -14.08
N THR A 187 -1.45 1.89 -13.48
CA THR A 187 -1.27 1.56 -12.05
C THR A 187 -0.31 0.38 -11.81
N ASP A 188 0.16 -0.28 -12.88
CA ASP A 188 1.14 -1.36 -12.79
C ASP A 188 2.57 -0.84 -12.90
N PHE A 189 3.41 -1.23 -11.94
CA PHE A 189 4.81 -0.84 -11.85
C PHE A 189 5.66 -1.36 -13.03
N ALA A 190 5.34 -2.52 -13.63
CA ALA A 190 6.13 -3.04 -14.76
C ALA A 190 5.94 -2.18 -16.02
N MET A 191 4.71 -1.74 -16.31
CA MET A 191 4.45 -0.73 -17.36
C MET A 191 5.12 0.61 -17.04
N GLN A 192 4.95 1.13 -15.81
CA GLN A 192 5.58 2.40 -15.39
C GLN A 192 7.12 2.36 -15.55
N ASN A 193 7.75 1.23 -15.23
CA ASN A 193 9.20 1.05 -15.36
C ASN A 193 9.68 1.12 -16.82
N VAL A 194 8.95 0.49 -17.74
CA VAL A 194 9.28 0.52 -19.17
C VAL A 194 9.04 1.90 -19.77
N LEU A 195 7.93 2.57 -19.42
CA LEU A 195 7.63 3.93 -19.90
C LEU A 195 8.69 4.94 -19.46
N LEU A 196 9.01 5.00 -18.17
CA LEU A 196 10.05 5.90 -17.63
C LEU A 196 11.44 5.62 -18.22
N GLN A 197 11.80 4.35 -18.46
CA GLN A 197 13.07 4.02 -19.12
C GLN A 197 13.09 4.34 -20.63
N LEU A 198 11.95 4.28 -21.33
CA LEU A 198 11.81 4.75 -22.71
C LEU A 198 11.88 6.28 -22.83
N GLY A 199 11.56 7.01 -21.76
CA GLY A 199 11.38 8.46 -21.75
C GLY A 199 9.94 8.92 -22.01
N LEU A 200 8.97 8.00 -21.96
CA LEU A 200 7.54 8.30 -22.16
C LEU A 200 6.90 8.79 -20.86
N HIS A 201 5.99 9.77 -20.96
CA HIS A 201 5.31 10.33 -19.81
C HIS A 201 4.27 9.37 -19.21
N VAL A 202 4.31 9.24 -17.87
CA VAL A 202 3.36 8.44 -17.09
C VAL A 202 2.48 9.38 -16.27
N LEU A 203 1.17 9.20 -16.36
CA LEU A 203 0.19 9.95 -15.60
C LEU A 203 -0.43 9.08 -14.50
N ALA A 204 -0.62 9.65 -13.31
CA ALA A 204 -1.39 9.03 -12.25
C ALA A 204 -2.90 9.16 -12.51
N THR A 205 -3.73 8.47 -11.72
CA THR A 205 -5.20 8.45 -11.87
C THR A 205 -5.89 9.81 -11.60
N ASN A 206 -5.14 10.79 -11.11
CA ASN A 206 -5.54 12.19 -10.94
C ASN A 206 -5.10 13.11 -12.09
N GLY A 207 -4.48 12.56 -13.15
CA GLY A 207 -3.98 13.32 -14.31
C GLY A 207 -2.63 14.01 -14.10
N MET A 208 -1.98 13.84 -12.95
CA MET A 208 -0.68 14.45 -12.65
C MET A 208 0.48 13.57 -13.13
N LEU A 209 1.63 14.18 -13.46
CA LEU A 209 2.80 13.45 -13.98
C LEU A 209 3.60 12.80 -12.85
N ILE A 210 3.98 11.53 -13.03
CA ILE A 210 4.74 10.75 -12.03
C ILE A 210 6.25 10.98 -12.23
N GLN A 211 6.87 11.79 -11.37
CA GLN A 211 8.32 12.01 -11.36
C GLN A 211 9.11 10.84 -10.76
N GLN A 212 8.54 10.17 -9.76
CA GLN A 212 9.18 9.07 -9.04
C GLN A 212 8.18 7.98 -8.68
N ALA A 213 8.35 6.79 -9.28
CA ALA A 213 7.59 5.59 -8.94
C ALA A 213 8.37 4.76 -7.91
N ARG A 214 7.84 4.61 -6.69
CA ARG A 214 8.46 3.82 -5.61
C ARG A 214 7.59 2.62 -5.26
N SER A 215 8.13 1.43 -5.46
CA SER A 215 7.42 0.17 -5.27
C SER A 215 8.35 -0.90 -4.67
N TYR A 216 7.96 -2.17 -4.77
CA TYR A 216 8.76 -3.29 -4.33
C TYR A 216 8.80 -4.37 -5.41
N ILE A 217 9.89 -5.11 -5.44
CA ILE A 217 10.05 -6.30 -6.27
C ILE A 217 10.49 -7.48 -5.42
N LEU A 218 10.36 -8.69 -5.97
CA LEU A 218 10.89 -9.91 -5.39
C LEU A 218 12.23 -10.26 -6.05
N ARG A 219 13.29 -10.40 -5.25
CA ARG A 219 14.60 -10.87 -5.72
C ARG A 219 14.92 -12.24 -5.12
N CYS A 220 15.35 -13.18 -5.95
CA CYS A 220 15.85 -14.47 -5.48
C CYS A 220 17.23 -14.29 -4.83
N HIS A 221 17.43 -14.76 -3.60
CA HIS A 221 18.74 -14.70 -2.93
C HIS A 221 19.72 -15.81 -3.37
N GLY A 222 19.25 -16.83 -4.11
CA GLY A 222 20.09 -17.90 -4.68
C GLY A 222 20.61 -17.61 -6.09
N CYS A 223 19.72 -17.47 -7.08
CA CYS A 223 20.08 -17.20 -8.48
C CYS A 223 20.05 -15.70 -8.88
N PHE A 224 19.87 -14.79 -7.92
CA PHE A 224 19.91 -13.33 -8.05
C PHE A 224 18.91 -12.63 -8.99
N LYS A 225 18.17 -13.38 -9.82
CA LYS A 225 17.12 -12.83 -10.70
C LYS A 225 15.98 -12.20 -9.90
N THR A 226 15.39 -11.18 -10.51
CA THR A 226 14.29 -10.35 -10.00
C THR A 226 12.96 -10.70 -10.67
N THR A 227 11.87 -10.31 -10.04
CA THR A 227 10.49 -10.46 -10.54
C THR A 227 9.64 -9.36 -9.88
N SER A 228 8.88 -8.59 -10.66
CA SER A 228 7.99 -7.52 -10.18
C SER A 228 6.66 -8.07 -9.64
N ASP A 229 6.19 -9.22 -10.15
CA ASP A 229 5.02 -9.95 -9.65
C ASP A 229 5.17 -10.30 -8.16
N MET A 230 4.52 -9.49 -7.34
CA MET A 230 4.53 -9.57 -5.87
C MET A 230 3.68 -10.73 -5.31
N THR A 231 2.98 -11.49 -6.15
CA THR A 231 2.20 -12.67 -5.72
C THR A 231 3.05 -13.94 -5.62
N ARG A 232 4.20 -13.98 -6.32
CA ARG A 232 5.06 -15.17 -6.40
C ARG A 232 5.66 -15.58 -5.07
N VAL A 233 5.71 -16.89 -4.86
CA VAL A 233 6.33 -17.54 -3.69
C VAL A 233 7.61 -18.28 -4.09
N PHE A 234 7.65 -18.81 -5.32
CA PHE A 234 8.78 -19.54 -5.90
C PHE A 234 9.45 -18.69 -6.98
N CYS A 235 10.76 -18.86 -7.15
CA CYS A 235 11.51 -18.12 -8.17
C CYS A 235 11.31 -18.76 -9.55
N PRO A 236 10.84 -18.02 -10.57
CA PRO A 236 10.54 -18.56 -11.92
C PRO A 236 11.77 -19.04 -12.70
N HIS A 237 12.98 -18.89 -12.16
CA HIS A 237 14.22 -19.32 -12.80
C HIS A 237 14.87 -20.56 -12.16
N CYS A 238 14.57 -20.86 -10.90
CA CYS A 238 15.20 -21.99 -10.21
C CYS A 238 14.24 -22.80 -9.32
N GLY A 239 12.92 -22.59 -9.45
CA GLY A 239 11.85 -23.27 -8.71
C GLY A 239 11.83 -23.03 -7.19
N ASN A 240 12.92 -22.54 -6.61
CA ASN A 240 13.11 -22.47 -5.18
C ASN A 240 12.30 -21.35 -4.51
N LYS A 241 11.86 -21.60 -3.27
CA LYS A 241 11.15 -20.67 -2.40
C LYS A 241 12.08 -19.64 -1.74
N THR A 242 12.84 -18.93 -2.58
CA THR A 242 13.99 -18.11 -2.20
C THR A 242 13.82 -16.62 -2.53
N LEU A 243 12.62 -16.20 -2.93
CA LEU A 243 12.29 -14.79 -3.15
C LEU A 243 12.32 -13.97 -1.84
N LYS A 244 12.77 -12.72 -1.94
CA LYS A 244 12.83 -11.72 -0.86
C LYS A 244 12.37 -10.36 -1.39
N LYS A 245 11.53 -9.67 -0.63
CA LYS A 245 11.03 -8.33 -0.95
C LYS A 245 12.16 -7.29 -0.83
N VAL A 246 12.37 -6.51 -1.89
CA VAL A 246 13.34 -5.40 -1.98
C VAL A 246 12.57 -4.15 -2.41
N ALA A 247 12.85 -3.00 -1.80
CA ALA A 247 12.23 -1.74 -2.23
C ALA A 247 13.00 -1.14 -3.41
N VAL A 248 12.28 -0.50 -4.33
CA VAL A 248 12.82 0.10 -5.55
C VAL A 248 12.23 1.49 -5.72
N SER A 249 13.07 2.47 -6.04
CA SER A 249 12.63 3.77 -6.57
C SER A 249 13.09 3.90 -8.02
N LEU A 250 12.21 4.39 -8.88
CA LEU A 250 12.52 4.88 -10.22
C LEU A 250 12.54 6.41 -10.18
N GLY A 251 13.55 7.02 -10.78
CA GLY A 251 13.53 8.45 -11.12
C GLY A 251 13.14 8.69 -12.57
N ALA A 252 12.67 9.90 -12.89
CA ALA A 252 12.29 10.32 -14.25
C ALA A 252 13.40 10.09 -15.30
N ASP A 253 14.68 10.13 -14.91
CA ASP A 253 15.82 9.79 -15.76
C ASP A 253 15.83 8.33 -16.29
N GLY A 254 15.00 7.45 -15.71
CA GLY A 254 15.07 5.99 -15.86
C GLY A 254 16.05 5.33 -14.88
N THR A 255 16.55 6.04 -13.86
CA THR A 255 17.50 5.47 -12.88
C THR A 255 16.83 4.51 -11.89
N LEU A 256 17.42 3.32 -11.70
CA LEU A 256 16.87 2.23 -10.89
C LEU A 256 17.58 2.17 -9.52
N HIS A 257 16.93 2.65 -8.47
CA HIS A 257 17.50 2.70 -7.11
C HIS A 257 16.98 1.54 -6.27
N MET A 258 17.82 0.53 -6.03
CA MET A 258 17.46 -0.66 -5.24
C MET A 258 17.90 -0.50 -3.78
N HIS A 259 16.95 -0.63 -2.84
CA HIS A 259 17.20 -0.45 -1.41
C HIS A 259 17.27 -1.81 -0.70
N PHE A 260 18.47 -2.32 -0.45
CA PHE A 260 18.67 -3.62 0.21
C PHE A 260 18.62 -3.52 1.74
N SER A 261 18.03 -4.53 2.40
CA SER A 261 18.10 -4.68 3.86
C SER A 261 19.34 -5.48 4.28
N ARG A 262 20.26 -4.86 5.04
CA ARG A 262 21.38 -5.53 5.74
C ARG A 262 20.95 -6.27 7.02
N ASN A 263 19.65 -6.31 7.32
CA ASN A 263 19.11 -6.90 8.54
C ASN A 263 19.27 -8.44 8.55
N PRO A 264 20.02 -9.04 9.50
CA PRO A 264 20.34 -10.48 9.48
C PRO A 264 19.11 -11.38 9.67
N LYS A 265 17.96 -10.85 10.14
CA LYS A 265 16.71 -11.61 10.23
C LYS A 265 16.14 -11.99 8.86
N VAL A 266 16.47 -11.25 7.79
CA VAL A 266 15.93 -11.45 6.43
C VAL A 266 16.47 -12.73 5.78
N LEU A 267 17.74 -13.08 6.01
CA LEU A 267 18.43 -14.24 5.46
C LEU A 267 18.77 -15.28 6.55
N ASN A 268 17.81 -15.54 7.44
CA ASN A 268 17.95 -16.54 8.51
C ASN A 268 17.55 -17.94 8.02
N THR A 269 18.38 -18.95 8.32
CA THR A 269 18.17 -20.36 7.94
C THR A 269 17.33 -21.16 8.95
N ARG A 270 17.04 -20.60 10.13
CA ARG A 270 16.27 -21.28 11.19
C ARG A 270 14.87 -21.65 10.72
N GLY A 271 14.50 -22.93 10.87
CA GLY A 271 13.20 -23.47 10.52
C GLY A 271 13.00 -23.86 9.06
N LEU A 272 14.03 -23.74 8.21
CA LEU A 272 13.98 -24.22 6.82
C LEU A 272 14.20 -25.74 6.70
N ARG A 273 14.98 -26.35 7.60
CA ARG A 273 15.24 -27.80 7.66
C ARG A 273 14.38 -28.46 8.74
N TYR A 274 13.49 -29.35 8.31
CA TYR A 274 12.62 -30.18 9.15
C TYR A 274 12.25 -31.46 8.38
N SER A 275 11.80 -32.50 9.09
CA SER A 275 11.38 -33.75 8.45
C SER A 275 10.05 -33.56 7.72
N LEU A 276 9.97 -33.98 6.46
CA LEU A 276 8.74 -33.99 5.67
C LEU A 276 7.97 -35.31 5.89
N PRO A 277 6.64 -35.32 5.79
CA PRO A 277 5.87 -36.56 5.74
C PRO A 277 6.16 -37.33 4.45
N THR A 278 5.87 -38.64 4.44
CA THR A 278 5.87 -39.42 3.20
C THR A 278 4.85 -38.88 2.20
N PRO A 279 5.14 -38.91 0.89
CA PRO A 279 4.21 -38.42 -0.13
C PRO A 279 2.95 -39.28 -0.17
N GLN A 280 1.77 -38.66 -0.08
CA GLN A 280 0.48 -39.35 -0.09
C GLN A 280 -0.34 -38.98 -1.34
N GLY A 281 -1.07 -39.95 -1.88
CA GLY A 281 -1.98 -39.79 -3.01
C GLY A 281 -3.45 -39.85 -2.64
N GLY A 282 -4.33 -39.66 -3.63
CA GLY A 282 -5.77 -39.78 -3.47
C GLY A 282 -6.52 -38.49 -3.13
N LYS A 283 -7.85 -38.58 -3.08
CA LYS A 283 -8.79 -37.43 -3.12
C LYS A 283 -8.68 -36.44 -1.96
N HIS A 284 -8.05 -36.83 -0.85
CA HIS A 284 -7.96 -36.04 0.39
C HIS A 284 -6.51 -35.88 0.89
N ALA A 285 -5.50 -36.21 0.07
CA ALA A 285 -4.10 -36.00 0.42
C ALA A 285 -3.78 -34.50 0.64
N SER A 286 -2.89 -34.21 1.59
CA SER A 286 -2.53 -32.85 2.02
C SER A 286 -1.00 -32.71 2.15
N ASN A 287 -0.30 -32.93 1.04
CA ASN A 287 1.15 -32.80 0.97
C ASN A 287 1.61 -31.33 1.17
N PRO A 288 2.81 -31.07 1.72
CA PRO A 288 3.37 -29.71 1.81
C PRO A 288 3.60 -29.12 0.41
N HIS A 289 3.55 -27.78 0.30
CA HIS A 289 3.71 -27.04 -0.96
C HIS A 289 5.19 -26.69 -1.21
N LEU A 290 5.80 -27.35 -2.20
CA LEU A 290 7.25 -27.39 -2.47
C LEU A 290 7.68 -26.82 -3.83
N SER A 291 6.81 -26.85 -4.86
CA SER A 291 7.04 -26.26 -6.19
C SER A 291 5.80 -25.52 -6.69
N GLU A 292 5.93 -24.61 -7.67
CA GLU A 292 4.81 -23.78 -8.17
C GLU A 292 3.79 -24.54 -9.03
N ASP A 293 4.22 -25.63 -9.66
CA ASP A 293 3.45 -26.55 -10.51
C ASP A 293 2.79 -27.71 -9.73
N GLN A 294 2.89 -27.72 -8.40
CA GLN A 294 2.47 -28.85 -7.59
C GLN A 294 0.95 -29.10 -7.67
N HIS A 295 0.57 -30.28 -8.16
CA HIS A 295 -0.83 -30.70 -8.24
C HIS A 295 -1.42 -30.96 -6.84
N PHE A 296 -2.54 -30.29 -6.53
CA PHE A 296 -3.32 -30.49 -5.30
C PHE A 296 -4.71 -31.09 -5.58
N PRO A 297 -5.22 -32.02 -4.77
CA PRO A 297 -6.61 -32.49 -4.87
C PRO A 297 -7.62 -31.34 -4.68
N GLN A 298 -8.77 -31.42 -5.35
CA GLN A 298 -9.79 -30.34 -5.38
C GLN A 298 -10.57 -30.22 -4.06
N GLN A 299 -9.91 -29.76 -3.00
CA GLN A 299 -10.48 -29.52 -1.68
C GLN A 299 -11.14 -28.13 -1.60
N ARG A 300 -12.31 -27.99 -2.23
CA ARG A 300 -13.06 -26.72 -2.30
C ARG A 300 -14.10 -26.60 -1.19
N LEU A 301 -14.23 -25.39 -0.62
CA LEU A 301 -15.35 -24.99 0.25
C LEU A 301 -16.68 -24.92 -0.53
N SER A 302 -17.79 -25.15 0.18
CA SER A 302 -19.18 -25.00 -0.31
C SER A 302 -19.52 -23.54 -0.63
N ARG A 303 -20.71 -23.26 -1.20
CA ARG A 303 -21.18 -21.86 -1.38
C ARG A 303 -21.38 -21.18 -0.03
N LYS A 304 -22.03 -21.85 0.93
CA LYS A 304 -22.30 -21.35 2.28
C LYS A 304 -21.01 -21.00 3.04
N ALA A 305 -20.03 -21.90 3.02
CA ALA A 305 -18.74 -21.71 3.68
C ALA A 305 -17.88 -20.55 3.12
N ARG A 306 -18.25 -19.96 1.97
CA ARG A 306 -17.57 -18.80 1.37
C ARG A 306 -18.31 -17.48 1.59
N GLN A 307 -19.57 -17.52 2.04
CA GLN A 307 -20.33 -16.32 2.30
C GLN A 307 -19.71 -15.57 3.50
N LYS A 308 -19.74 -14.25 3.42
CA LYS A 308 -19.34 -13.33 4.49
C LYS A 308 -20.47 -12.34 4.68
N THR A 309 -20.65 -11.84 5.89
CA THR A 309 -21.52 -10.69 6.12
C THR A 309 -20.97 -9.48 5.37
N ASN A 310 -21.79 -8.86 4.52
CA ASN A 310 -21.62 -7.50 4.06
C ASN A 310 -22.67 -6.65 4.78
N VAL A 311 -22.23 -5.66 5.57
CA VAL A 311 -23.14 -4.78 6.35
C VAL A 311 -23.68 -3.63 5.48
N PHE A 312 -23.00 -3.32 4.38
CA PHE A 312 -23.39 -2.30 3.41
C PHE A 312 -24.08 -2.91 2.18
N ASP A 313 -24.65 -4.11 2.34
CA ASP A 313 -25.48 -4.77 1.33
C ASP A 313 -26.92 -4.26 1.43
N PRO A 314 -27.62 -3.92 0.33
CA PRO A 314 -29.03 -3.50 0.40
C PRO A 314 -29.91 -4.57 1.06
N ASP A 315 -29.61 -5.85 0.84
CA ASP A 315 -30.37 -6.98 1.41
C ASP A 315 -30.06 -7.23 2.90
N TYR A 316 -29.07 -6.56 3.49
CA TYR A 316 -28.65 -6.77 4.89
C TYR A 316 -29.78 -6.50 5.89
N ILE A 317 -30.62 -5.49 5.62
CA ILE A 317 -31.77 -5.11 6.48
C ILE A 317 -32.87 -6.19 6.47
N ALA A 318 -32.98 -6.97 5.38
CA ALA A 318 -33.92 -8.09 5.29
C ALA A 318 -33.40 -9.38 5.97
N GLY A 319 -32.18 -9.37 6.50
CA GLY A 319 -31.55 -10.52 7.14
C GLY A 319 -32.11 -10.82 8.53
N VAL A 320 -32.63 -12.04 8.73
CA VAL A 320 -33.07 -12.56 10.06
C VAL A 320 -31.91 -12.61 11.08
N SER A 321 -30.66 -12.63 10.60
CA SER A 321 -29.44 -12.65 11.41
C SER A 321 -28.46 -11.58 10.89
N PRO A 322 -27.87 -10.75 11.77
CA PRO A 322 -26.75 -9.85 11.43
C PRO A 322 -25.49 -10.56 10.93
N PHE A 323 -25.42 -11.90 11.03
CA PHE A 323 -24.26 -12.70 10.67
C PHE A 323 -24.60 -13.80 9.66
N ALA A 324 -23.76 -13.95 8.64
CA ALA A 324 -23.85 -15.06 7.69
C ALA A 324 -23.68 -16.41 8.40
N GLU A 325 -24.56 -17.37 8.08
CA GLU A 325 -24.57 -18.68 8.72
C GLU A 325 -23.36 -19.55 8.36
N ASN A 326 -22.76 -20.20 9.36
CA ASN A 326 -21.68 -21.15 9.16
C ASN A 326 -22.14 -22.45 8.46
N ASP A 327 -21.24 -23.05 7.68
CA ASP A 327 -21.42 -24.40 7.14
C ASP A 327 -20.82 -25.45 8.08
N ILE A 328 -21.69 -26.22 8.73
CA ILE A 328 -21.33 -27.37 9.58
C ILE A 328 -21.74 -28.72 8.97
N TYR A 329 -22.59 -28.71 7.93
CA TYR A 329 -23.22 -29.92 7.41
C TYR A 329 -22.50 -30.50 6.19
N SER A 330 -21.81 -29.68 5.39
CA SER A 330 -21.20 -30.19 4.15
C SER A 330 -20.04 -31.15 4.41
N ARG A 331 -19.75 -32.01 3.43
CA ARG A 331 -18.55 -32.86 3.45
C ARG A 331 -17.25 -32.05 3.57
N ALA A 332 -17.23 -30.79 3.11
CA ALA A 332 -16.08 -29.90 3.24
C ALA A 332 -15.85 -29.45 4.69
N ALA A 333 -16.93 -29.19 5.44
CA ALA A 333 -16.87 -28.89 6.87
C ALA A 333 -16.35 -30.10 7.68
N HIS A 334 -16.87 -31.30 7.39
CA HIS A 334 -16.42 -32.56 8.01
C HIS A 334 -14.94 -32.88 7.74
N LEU A 335 -14.44 -32.60 6.53
CA LEU A 335 -13.02 -32.73 6.18
C LEU A 335 -12.12 -31.62 6.79
N GLN A 336 -12.74 -30.62 7.44
CA GLN A 336 -12.08 -29.44 8.02
C GLN A 336 -11.30 -28.60 6.99
N ILE A 337 -11.83 -28.49 5.77
CA ILE A 337 -11.30 -27.62 4.72
C ILE A 337 -11.40 -26.16 5.19
N ARG A 338 -10.40 -25.33 4.85
CA ARG A 338 -10.31 -23.91 5.22
C ARG A 338 -9.86 -23.07 4.03
N ASP A 339 -10.23 -21.80 4.01
CA ASP A 339 -9.76 -20.85 3.00
C ASP A 339 -8.23 -20.73 2.99
N ALA A 340 -7.67 -20.63 1.78
CA ALA A 340 -6.22 -20.49 1.57
C ALA A 340 -5.61 -19.22 2.19
N ALA A 341 -6.43 -18.20 2.49
CA ALA A 341 -6.03 -17.00 3.21
C ALA A 341 -5.83 -17.23 4.73
N LEU A 342 -6.56 -18.18 5.33
CA LEU A 342 -6.51 -18.42 6.78
C LEU A 342 -5.17 -19.04 7.22
N GLY A 343 -4.79 -18.81 8.47
CA GLY A 343 -3.58 -19.42 9.05
C GLY A 343 -2.26 -18.99 8.41
N ALA A 344 -2.22 -17.86 7.68
CA ALA A 344 -0.98 -17.33 7.10
C ALA A 344 0.13 -17.13 8.16
N GLY A 345 -0.20 -16.54 9.32
CA GLY A 345 0.75 -16.39 10.43
C GLY A 345 1.24 -17.72 11.02
N ARG A 346 0.37 -18.75 11.10
CA ARG A 346 0.76 -20.10 11.55
C ARG A 346 1.72 -20.78 10.56
N ARG A 347 1.51 -20.59 9.25
CA ARG A 347 2.43 -21.05 8.18
C ARG A 347 3.77 -20.31 8.13
N ARG A 348 3.90 -19.17 8.83
CA ARG A 348 5.17 -18.45 9.05
C ARG A 348 5.93 -18.91 10.31
N MET A 349 5.35 -19.77 11.15
CA MET A 349 6.07 -20.31 12.32
C MET A 349 7.06 -21.40 11.92
N ASN A 350 8.22 -21.44 12.59
CA ASN A 350 9.17 -22.55 12.52
C ASN A 350 8.47 -23.88 12.90
N PRO A 351 8.49 -24.92 12.04
CA PRO A 351 7.92 -26.24 12.36
C PRO A 351 8.56 -26.91 13.58
N ASN A 352 9.86 -26.66 13.81
CA ASN A 352 10.63 -27.26 14.91
C ASN A 352 10.38 -26.57 16.27
N ALA A 353 9.49 -25.58 16.33
CA ALA A 353 9.16 -24.87 17.58
C ALA A 353 8.02 -25.56 18.34
N ALA A 354 8.24 -25.80 19.63
CA ALA A 354 7.27 -26.40 20.54
C ALA A 354 5.90 -25.68 20.54
N THR A 355 4.85 -26.41 20.93
CA THR A 355 3.46 -25.94 20.87
C THR A 355 2.72 -26.23 22.16
N LYS A 356 1.60 -25.53 22.40
CA LYS A 356 0.74 -25.78 23.57
C LYS A 356 0.22 -27.23 23.52
N LYS A 357 0.32 -27.97 24.64
CA LYS A 357 0.07 -29.42 24.78
C LYS A 357 -1.15 -29.98 24.03
N PHE A 358 -2.25 -29.22 23.97
CA PHE A 358 -3.51 -29.66 23.36
C PHE A 358 -3.78 -29.11 21.94
N VAL A 359 -2.85 -28.33 21.37
CA VAL A 359 -3.02 -27.66 20.06
C VAL A 359 -2.34 -28.46 18.94
N LYS A 360 -3.12 -29.29 18.24
CA LYS A 360 -2.64 -30.04 17.07
C LYS A 360 -2.38 -29.08 15.89
N LYS A 361 -1.10 -28.84 15.57
CA LYS A 361 -0.71 -28.17 14.32
C LYS A 361 -0.73 -29.16 13.14
N ARG A 362 -1.74 -28.99 12.27
CA ARG A 362 -1.56 -29.08 10.81
C ARG A 362 -0.79 -27.86 10.29
#